data_AF-D8M7Y0-F1
#
_entry.id   AF-D8M7Y0-F1
#
_cell.length_a   1.000
_cell.length_b   1.000
_cell.length_c   1.000
_cell.angle_alpha   90.00
_cell.angle_beta   90.00
_cell.angle_gamma   90.00
#
_symmetry.space_group_name_H-M   'P 1'
#
loop_
_entity.id
_entity.type
_entity.pdbx_description
1 polymer ?
#
loop_
_entity_poly.entity_id
_entity_poly.type
_entity_poly.pdbx_seq_one_letter_code
_entity_poly.pdbx_strand_id
1 'polypeptide(L)'
;MIVEIGPGSGIISTFLTRIVNESHPTATLAIDINMDACRITRDTYHQNKVVYGDTIRSNLLQCTLQRLQNKVDVLLFNPPYVPTSSEETFLPTIESAYAGGEKGREVIDVLLPNVQVQ
;
A
#
# COMPACT_ATOMS: atom_id res chain seq x y z
N MET A 1 -12.29 -6.47 -2.90
CA MET A 1 -11.24 -6.09 -1.94
C MET A 1 -10.40 -4.96 -2.52
N ILE A 2 -10.15 -3.95 -1.70
CA ILE A 2 -9.19 -2.87 -1.98
C ILE A 2 -7.85 -3.26 -1.38
N VAL A 3 -6.76 -3.08 -2.13
CA VAL A 3 -5.39 -3.19 -1.62
C VAL A 3 -4.66 -1.88 -1.85
N GLU A 4 -4.04 -1.32 -0.82
CA GLU A 4 -3.13 -0.18 -0.93
C GLU A 4 -1.70 -0.62 -0.57
N ILE A 5 -0.76 -0.35 -1.48
CA ILE A 5 0.68 -0.53 -1.23
C ILE A 5 1.26 0.83 -0.86
N GLY A 6 2.10 0.88 0.19
CA GLY A 6 2.67 2.12 0.71
C GLY A 6 1.61 3.09 1.25
N PRO A 7 0.70 2.67 2.15
CA PRO A 7 -0.37 3.52 2.66
C PRO A 7 0.13 4.74 3.45
N GLY A 8 1.32 4.68 4.07
CA GLY A 8 1.82 5.74 4.93
C GLY A 8 0.85 6.02 6.10
N SER A 9 0.08 7.09 5.97
CA SER A 9 -0.99 7.45 6.93
C SER A 9 -2.27 6.62 6.78
N GLY A 10 -2.46 5.93 5.66
CA GLY A 10 -3.68 5.17 5.36
C GLY A 10 -4.82 6.00 4.80
N ILE A 11 -4.58 7.26 4.42
CA ILE A 11 -5.68 8.19 4.09
C ILE A 11 -6.41 7.83 2.79
N ILE A 12 -5.70 7.32 1.78
CA ILE A 12 -6.28 7.05 0.45
C ILE A 12 -7.21 5.84 0.52
N SER A 13 -6.73 4.71 1.04
CA SER A 13 -7.56 3.53 1.26
C SER A 13 -8.72 3.80 2.23
N THR A 14 -8.49 4.56 3.32
CA THR A 14 -9.56 4.95 4.24
C THR A 14 -10.65 5.72 3.51
N PHE A 15 -10.27 6.76 2.76
CA PHE A 15 -11.20 7.60 2.02
C PHE A 15 -12.00 6.78 1.00
N LEU A 16 -11.31 5.99 0.16
CA LEU A 16 -11.98 5.17 -0.84
C LEU A 16 -12.95 4.19 -0.18
N THR A 17 -12.48 3.46 0.83
CA THR A 17 -13.31 2.47 1.54
C THR A 17 -14.54 3.11 2.13
N ARG A 18 -14.44 4.30 2.74
CA ARG A 18 -15.60 5.02 3.28
C ARG A 18 -16.68 5.27 2.23
N ILE A 19 -16.28 5.60 1.00
CA ILE A 19 -17.22 5.84 -0.11
C ILE A 19 -17.88 4.53 -0.55
N VAL A 20 -17.10 3.47 -0.78
CA VAL A 20 -17.65 2.22 -1.34
C VAL A 20 -18.46 1.43 -0.30
N ASN A 21 -18.06 1.50 0.97
CA ASN A 21 -18.62 0.71 2.06
C ASN A 21 -20.07 1.09 2.41
N GLU A 22 -20.55 2.25 1.97
CA GLU A 22 -21.96 2.64 2.11
C GLU A 22 -22.89 1.77 1.24
N SER A 23 -22.39 1.29 0.10
CA SER A 23 -23.17 0.45 -0.82
C SER A 23 -22.76 -1.02 -0.78
N HIS A 24 -21.48 -1.32 -0.51
CA HIS A 24 -20.92 -2.66 -0.57
C HIS A 24 -19.91 -2.88 0.56
N PRO A 25 -20.19 -3.78 1.53
CA PRO A 25 -19.21 -4.17 2.54
C PRO A 25 -17.86 -4.53 1.91
N THR A 26 -16.82 -3.75 2.18
CA THR A 26 -15.55 -3.81 1.46
C THR A 26 -14.39 -4.14 2.39
N ALA A 27 -13.73 -5.28 2.11
CA ALA A 27 -12.44 -5.62 2.73
C ALA A 27 -11.31 -4.75 2.16
N THR A 28 -10.46 -4.24 3.04
CA THR A 28 -9.36 -3.32 2.71
C THR A 28 -8.08 -3.79 3.37
N LEU A 29 -7.03 -3.96 2.57
CA LEU A 29 -5.73 -4.38 3.04
C LEU A 29 -4.68 -3.34 2.68
N ALA A 30 -3.97 -2.84 3.68
CA ALA A 30 -2.82 -1.96 3.49
C ALA A 30 -1.51 -2.74 3.66
N ILE A 31 -0.51 -2.46 2.83
CA ILE A 31 0.79 -3.12 2.87
C ILE A 31 1.89 -2.07 2.87
N ASP A 32 2.67 -2.00 3.94
CA ASP A 32 3.79 -1.05 4.07
C ASP A 32 5.06 -1.76 4.53
N ILE A 33 6.22 -1.26 4.11
CA ILE A 33 7.52 -1.77 4.58
C ILE A 33 7.84 -1.27 5.99
N ASN A 34 7.32 -0.09 6.33
CA ASN A 34 7.50 0.58 7.61
C ASN A 34 6.41 0.13 8.61
N MET A 35 6.83 -0.39 9.76
CA MET A 35 5.91 -0.85 10.81
C MET A 35 5.11 0.29 11.43
N ASP A 36 5.69 1.48 11.54
CA ASP A 36 5.00 2.63 12.09
C ASP A 36 3.91 3.13 11.14
N ALA A 37 4.15 3.10 9.81
CA ALA A 37 3.12 3.36 8.81
C ALA A 37 1.96 2.34 8.90
N CYS A 38 2.26 1.05 9.08
CA CYS A 38 1.22 0.04 9.35
C CYS A 38 0.40 0.38 10.60
N ARG A 39 1.04 0.76 11.71
CA ARG A 39 0.34 1.14 12.95
C ARG A 39 -0.57 2.34 12.74
N ILE A 40 -0.05 3.42 12.15
CA ILE A 40 -0.81 4.65 11.89
C ILE A 40 -1.96 4.40 10.91
N THR A 41 -1.76 3.59 9.88
CA THR A 41 -2.82 3.21 8.94
C THR A 41 -3.94 2.46 9.66
N ARG A 42 -3.61 1.50 10.53
CA ARG A 42 -4.60 0.76 11.31
C ARG A 42 -5.37 1.68 12.28
N ASP A 43 -4.68 2.61 12.94
CA ASP A 43 -5.34 3.60 13.81
C ASP A 43 -6.27 4.51 13.00
N THR A 44 -5.86 4.91 11.80
CA THR A 44 -6.68 5.69 10.85
C THR A 44 -7.93 4.89 10.43
N TYR A 45 -7.80 3.60 10.11
CA TYR A 45 -8.94 2.72 9.85
C TYR A 45 -9.91 2.67 11.03
N HIS A 46 -9.41 2.49 12.25
CA HIS A 46 -10.24 2.45 13.45
C HIS A 46 -10.98 3.77 13.69
N GLN A 47 -10.27 4.90 13.64
CA GLN A 47 -10.85 6.23 13.86
C GLN A 47 -11.94 6.57 12.81
N ASN A 48 -11.79 6.06 11.59
CA ASN A 48 -12.71 6.30 10.50
C ASN A 48 -13.72 5.15 10.29
N LYS A 49 -13.84 4.18 11.21
CA LYS A 49 -14.84 3.10 11.14
C LYS A 49 -14.72 2.24 9.86
N VAL A 50 -13.49 2.00 9.40
CA VAL A 50 -13.22 0.99 8.38
C VAL A 50 -13.22 -0.39 9.06
N VAL A 51 -14.37 -1.06 9.02
CA VAL A 51 -14.62 -2.28 9.82
C VAL A 51 -13.78 -3.48 9.35
N TYR A 52 -13.63 -3.63 8.03
CA TYR A 52 -12.89 -4.75 7.41
C TYR A 52 -11.53 -4.30 6.88
N GLY A 53 -10.83 -3.45 7.65
CA GLY A 53 -9.51 -2.92 7.32
C GLY A 53 -8.41 -3.57 8.16
N ASP A 54 -7.32 -3.98 7.53
CA ASP A 54 -6.11 -4.44 8.24
C ASP A 54 -4.83 -4.07 7.48
N THR A 55 -3.68 -4.24 8.15
CA THR A 55 -2.36 -3.86 7.65
C THR A 55 -1.38 -5.02 7.74
N ILE A 56 -0.53 -5.21 6.72
CA ILE A 56 0.56 -6.18 6.73
C ILE A 56 1.88 -5.43 6.52
N ARG A 57 2.86 -5.71 7.38
CA ARG A 57 4.24 -5.27 7.14
C ARG A 57 4.89 -6.18 6.10
N SER A 58 5.21 -5.66 4.92
CA SER A 58 5.91 -6.41 3.86
C SER A 58 6.64 -5.47 2.90
N ASN A 59 7.66 -5.97 2.22
CA ASN A 59 8.23 -5.28 1.07
C ASN A 59 7.33 -5.57 -0.15
N LEU A 60 6.59 -4.55 -0.60
CA LEU A 60 5.60 -4.67 -1.68
C LEU A 60 4.70 -5.90 -1.46
N LEU A 61 4.54 -6.76 -2.46
CA LEU A 61 3.67 -7.95 -2.41
C LEU A 61 4.38 -9.22 -1.93
N GLN A 62 5.63 -9.15 -1.44
CA GLN A 62 6.47 -10.33 -1.20
C GLN A 62 5.80 -11.40 -0.31
N CYS A 63 5.08 -10.99 0.74
CA CYS A 63 4.41 -11.93 1.65
C CYS A 63 2.95 -12.25 1.27
N THR A 64 2.39 -11.58 0.26
CA THR A 64 0.95 -11.59 -0.03
C THR A 64 0.60 -12.00 -1.45
N LEU A 65 1.56 -11.99 -2.38
CA LEU A 65 1.35 -12.18 -3.83
C LEU A 65 0.46 -13.38 -4.16
N GLN A 66 0.83 -14.58 -3.68
CA GLN A 66 0.07 -15.81 -3.96
C GLN A 66 -1.36 -15.76 -3.38
N ARG A 67 -1.55 -15.12 -2.23
CA ARG A 67 -2.87 -15.06 -1.56
C ARG A 67 -3.80 -14.04 -2.20
N LEU A 68 -3.24 -12.97 -2.77
CA LEU A 68 -3.96 -11.86 -3.40
C LEU A 68 -4.22 -12.07 -4.89
N GLN A 69 -3.56 -13.05 -5.52
CA GLN A 69 -3.73 -13.34 -6.95
C GLN A 69 -5.21 -13.51 -7.31
N ASN A 70 -5.68 -12.69 -8.27
CA ASN A 70 -7.07 -12.65 -8.74
C ASN A 70 -8.13 -12.36 -7.65
N LYS A 71 -7.75 -11.68 -6.55
CA LYS A 71 -8.68 -11.29 -5.46
C LYS A 71 -8.79 -9.79 -5.23
N VAL A 72 -7.96 -9.00 -5.91
CA VAL A 72 -7.91 -7.55 -5.76
C VAL A 72 -8.79 -6.92 -6.82
N ASP A 73 -9.84 -6.21 -6.39
CA ASP A 73 -10.72 -5.47 -7.31
C ASP A 73 -10.16 -4.08 -7.61
N VAL A 74 -9.52 -3.45 -6.61
CA VAL A 74 -8.86 -2.15 -6.75
C VAL A 74 -7.49 -2.21 -6.08
N LEU A 75 -6.45 -1.91 -6.85
CA LEU A 75 -5.09 -1.73 -6.36
C LEU A 75 -4.74 -0.24 -6.35
N LEU A 76 -4.37 0.28 -5.18
CA LEU A 76 -3.88 1.64 -4.98
C LEU A 76 -2.38 1.60 -4.71
N PHE A 77 -1.64 2.51 -5.35
CA PHE A 77 -0.22 2.69 -5.07
C PHE A 77 0.17 4.14 -5.35
N ASN A 78 0.49 4.88 -4.28
CA ASN A 78 1.18 6.17 -4.37
C ASN A 78 2.67 5.92 -4.08
N PRO A 79 3.48 5.55 -5.08
CA PRO A 79 4.84 5.06 -4.87
C PRO A 79 5.80 6.15 -4.40
N PRO A 80 6.97 5.78 -3.86
CA PRO A 80 8.10 6.69 -3.79
C PRO A 80 8.63 6.96 -5.21
N TYR A 81 8.51 8.21 -5.66
CA TYR A 81 8.83 8.63 -7.04
C TYR A 81 9.92 9.70 -7.13
N VAL A 82 10.53 10.10 -6.02
CA VAL A 82 11.59 11.10 -6.00
C VAL A 82 12.90 10.43 -6.44
N PRO A 83 13.65 11.01 -7.41
CA PRO A 83 14.98 10.53 -7.74
C PRO A 83 15.94 10.65 -6.54
N THR A 84 16.54 9.54 -6.15
CA THR A 84 17.47 9.40 -5.01
C THR A 84 18.54 8.35 -5.34
N SER A 85 19.51 8.12 -4.45
CA SER A 85 20.39 6.94 -4.59
C SER A 85 19.55 5.65 -4.53
N SER A 86 19.92 4.64 -5.30
CA SER A 86 19.32 3.29 -5.18
C SER A 86 19.48 2.70 -3.78
N GLU A 87 20.51 3.12 -3.04
CA GLU A 87 20.77 2.67 -1.65
C GLU A 87 19.68 3.14 -0.67
N GLU A 88 18.90 4.16 -1.02
CA GLU A 88 17.82 4.71 -0.20
C GLU A 88 16.48 3.99 -0.42
N THR A 89 16.40 3.08 -1.39
CA THR A 89 15.18 2.37 -1.76
C THR A 89 14.96 1.11 -0.92
N PHE A 90 13.69 0.70 -0.75
CA PHE A 90 13.30 -0.53 -0.04
C PHE A 90 13.78 -0.63 1.42
N LEU A 91 14.00 0.50 2.09
CA LEU A 91 14.37 0.55 3.49
C LEU A 91 13.11 0.70 4.37
N PRO A 92 13.06 0.11 5.58
CA PRO A 92 11.94 0.31 6.50
C PRO A 92 12.07 1.65 7.26
N THR A 93 12.36 2.74 6.55
CA THR A 93 12.62 4.07 7.12
C THR A 93 11.67 5.13 6.53
N ILE A 94 11.76 6.38 7.00
CA ILE A 94 10.89 7.46 6.51
C ILE A 94 11.23 7.86 5.07
N GLU A 95 12.49 7.69 4.67
CA GLU A 95 12.98 8.02 3.33
C GLU A 95 12.30 7.17 2.25
N SER A 96 11.92 5.94 2.57
CA SER A 96 11.19 5.07 1.64
C SER A 96 9.76 5.55 1.31
N ALA A 97 9.27 6.61 1.97
CA ALA A 97 8.06 7.30 1.54
C ALA A 97 8.27 8.11 0.25
N TYR A 98 9.52 8.46 -0.11
CA TYR A 98 9.82 9.25 -1.30
C TYR A 98 10.92 8.66 -2.20
N ALA A 99 11.89 7.92 -1.64
CA ALA A 99 13.06 7.42 -2.35
C ALA A 99 12.72 6.39 -3.43
N GLY A 100 12.72 6.83 -4.69
CA GLY A 100 12.37 6.01 -5.86
C GLY A 100 13.57 5.49 -6.65
N GLY A 101 14.79 5.76 -6.18
CA GLY A 101 16.04 5.37 -6.85
C GLY A 101 16.43 6.32 -7.97
N GLU A 102 17.41 5.96 -8.79
CA GLU A 102 18.14 6.91 -9.68
C GLU A 102 17.23 7.70 -10.62
N LYS A 103 16.14 7.06 -11.06
CA LYS A 103 15.14 7.65 -11.96
C LYS A 103 13.76 7.82 -11.30
N GLY A 104 13.66 7.64 -9.98
CA GLY A 104 12.40 7.75 -9.24
C GLY A 104 11.38 6.66 -9.60
N ARG A 105 11.84 5.48 -9.99
CA ARG A 105 11.00 4.41 -10.59
C ARG A 105 11.39 2.99 -10.20
N GLU A 106 12.45 2.78 -9.45
CA GLU A 106 12.93 1.43 -9.11
C GLU A 106 11.87 0.64 -8.34
N VAL A 107 11.21 1.28 -7.38
CA VAL A 107 10.12 0.64 -6.60
C VAL A 107 8.90 0.32 -7.48
N ILE A 108 8.58 1.21 -8.44
CA ILE A 108 7.49 1.02 -9.40
C ILE A 108 7.80 -0.15 -10.33
N ASP A 109 9.01 -0.17 -10.90
CA ASP A 109 9.47 -1.16 -11.86
C ASP A 109 9.55 -2.57 -11.21
N VAL A 110 9.79 -2.68 -9.90
CA VAL A 110 9.70 -3.95 -9.15
C VAL A 110 8.25 -4.41 -8.95
N LEU A 111 7.31 -3.49 -8.72
CA LEU A 111 5.92 -3.87 -8.51
C LEU A 111 5.22 -4.29 -9.80
N LEU A 112 5.36 -3.51 -10.88
CA LEU A 112 4.56 -3.61 -12.09
C LEU A 112 4.46 -5.03 -12.70
N PRO A 113 5.52 -5.85 -12.76
CA PRO A 113 5.43 -7.22 -13.29
C PRO A 113 4.45 -8.13 -12.53
N ASN A 114 4.12 -7.79 -11.29
CA ASN A 114 3.18 -8.53 -10.45
C ASN A 114 1.73 -8.07 -10.59
N VAL A 115 1.47 -7.01 -11.38
CA VAL A 115 0.14 -6.43 -11.59
C VAL A 115 -0.38 -6.84 -12.96
N GLN A 116 -1.48 -7.59 -12.98
CA GLN A 116 -2.17 -7.98 -14.22
C GLN A 116 -3.49 -7.23 -14.31
N VAL A 117 -3.73 -6.58 -15.45
CA VAL A 117 -5.02 -5.94 -15.76
C VAL A 117 -5.83 -6.94 -16.56
N GLN A 118 -7.06 -7.23 -16.11
CA GLN A 118 -8.01 -8.10 -16.80
C GLN A 118 -8.83 -7.33 -17.83
#